data_AF-A0A2D7S3J1-F1
#
_entry.id   AF-A0A2D7S3J1-F1
#
_cell.length_a   1.000
_cell.length_b   1.000
_cell.length_c   1.000
_cell.angle_alpha   90.00
_cell.angle_beta   90.00
_cell.angle_gamma   90.00
#
_symmetry.space_group_name_H-M   'P 1'
#
loop_
_entity.id
_entity.type
_entity.pdbx_description
1 polymer ?
#
loop_
_entity_poly.entity_id
_entity_poly.type
_entity_poly.pdbx_seq_one_letter_code
_entity_poly.pdbx_strand_id
1 'polypeptide(L)'
;MKSLFIISITIMFLFYTNNTTQNIENDHYKVLKSLGNIEIREFKNLIYTSYTPINDADRNNSFRNVASYIFGENTNKEEIAMTSPVVIKLHNKNEMAFIMPKKYNLENLPKPNNKALNIYEEKSNVKACIKYSGYSNNSKEKEQITKLKNELKKYKIKHQNDFELLVYNSPWKLINRRNEIVVSVEYNNQKTTQMDLDTIFFGGGCFWCVEAIFEDVIGVTNVTSGYSGGIMKNPKYKEVSRGMTNHAEVCEISYNKNEISLESLLEIFFLSHDPTTLNRQGNDIGKHYRSIILYQSELEKTTIEKFIKKINKEIFNFKIVTEVKPFDKFYDAEEYHQNYYKQNKTASYCRAVISPKIIKARKKLSKYFK
;
A
#
# COMPACT_ATOMS: atom_id res chain seq x y z
N MET A 1 6.75 -3.93 -58.41
CA MET A 1 7.87 -4.48 -57.62
C MET A 1 7.60 -4.26 -56.13
N LYS A 2 7.02 -5.27 -55.47
CA LYS A 2 6.91 -5.33 -54.00
C LYS A 2 7.52 -6.67 -53.60
N SER A 3 8.68 -6.63 -52.96
CA SER A 3 9.42 -7.81 -52.49
C SER A 3 8.85 -8.24 -51.14
N LEU A 4 8.05 -9.31 -51.13
CA LEU A 4 7.81 -10.11 -49.93
C LEU A 4 9.13 -10.78 -49.53
N PHE A 5 9.70 -10.42 -48.39
CA PHE A 5 10.75 -11.22 -47.76
C PHE A 5 10.08 -12.34 -46.96
N ILE A 6 10.08 -13.53 -47.56
CA ILE A 6 9.71 -14.79 -46.94
C ILE A 6 10.82 -15.13 -45.93
N ILE A 7 10.52 -15.04 -44.63
CA ILE A 7 11.38 -15.60 -43.59
C ILE A 7 11.18 -17.12 -43.64
N SER A 8 12.23 -17.82 -44.07
CA SER A 8 12.33 -19.27 -44.08
C SER A 8 12.07 -19.85 -42.69
N ILE A 9 10.91 -20.51 -42.56
CA ILE A 9 10.52 -21.37 -41.45
C ILE A 9 10.77 -22.81 -41.89
N THR A 10 11.85 -23.41 -41.38
CA THR A 10 12.16 -24.85 -41.48
C THR A 10 13.27 -25.07 -40.44
N ILE A 11 13.21 -25.91 -39.39
CA ILE A 11 12.53 -27.17 -39.06
C ILE A 11 12.48 -27.32 -37.52
N MET A 12 11.29 -27.69 -36.99
CA MET A 12 10.96 -28.75 -35.99
C MET A 12 12.01 -29.15 -34.91
N PHE A 13 11.70 -29.19 -33.60
CA PHE A 13 10.89 -30.20 -32.87
C PHE A 13 10.19 -29.55 -31.64
N LEU A 14 8.89 -29.70 -31.38
CA LEU A 14 8.18 -30.87 -30.85
C LEU A 14 8.70 -31.36 -29.49
N PHE A 15 8.39 -30.62 -28.42
CA PHE A 15 8.00 -31.24 -27.15
C PHE A 15 6.71 -30.59 -26.66
N TYR A 16 5.63 -31.35 -26.86
CA TYR A 16 4.39 -31.18 -26.14
C TYR A 16 4.64 -31.69 -24.72
N THR A 17 5.07 -30.83 -23.80
CA THR A 17 4.92 -31.09 -22.36
C THR A 17 3.66 -30.39 -21.89
N ASN A 18 2.56 -31.14 -21.98
CA ASN A 18 1.38 -30.87 -21.16
C ASN A 18 1.83 -30.77 -19.69
N ASN A 19 1.39 -29.70 -19.02
CA ASN A 19 1.19 -29.59 -17.57
C ASN A 19 2.38 -29.36 -16.61
N THR A 20 3.61 -29.07 -17.07
CA THR A 20 4.71 -28.70 -16.13
C THR A 20 5.12 -27.22 -16.13
N THR A 21 4.74 -26.43 -17.14
CA THR A 21 5.10 -25.00 -17.22
C THR A 21 4.36 -24.11 -16.24
N GLN A 22 3.19 -24.51 -15.74
CA GLN A 22 2.44 -23.73 -14.73
C GLN A 22 3.14 -23.68 -13.36
N ASN A 23 4.05 -24.61 -13.04
CA ASN A 23 4.62 -24.73 -11.69
C ASN A 23 5.94 -23.98 -11.46
N ILE A 24 6.63 -23.51 -12.51
CA ILE A 24 7.93 -22.81 -12.35
C ILE A 24 7.75 -21.28 -12.23
N GLU A 25 6.57 -20.76 -12.59
CA GLU A 25 6.26 -19.32 -12.66
C GLU A 25 6.19 -18.62 -11.28
N ASN A 26 5.90 -19.34 -10.20
CA ASN A 26 5.35 -18.75 -8.98
C ASN A 26 6.35 -18.41 -7.85
N ASP A 27 7.66 -18.55 -8.05
CA ASP A 27 8.59 -18.43 -6.91
C ASP A 27 9.84 -17.56 -7.18
N HIS A 28 9.82 -16.73 -8.22
CA HIS A 28 10.91 -15.78 -8.49
C HIS A 28 10.83 -14.51 -7.63
N TYR A 29 9.62 -14.11 -7.24
CA TYR A 29 9.38 -12.88 -6.50
C TYR A 29 8.22 -13.00 -5.52
N LYS A 30 8.17 -12.07 -4.55
CA LYS A 30 7.02 -11.81 -3.71
C LYS A 30 6.45 -10.43 -4.05
N VAL A 31 5.13 -10.32 -4.21
CA VAL A 31 4.49 -9.00 -4.33
C VAL A 31 4.53 -8.33 -2.96
N LEU A 32 5.17 -7.16 -2.89
CA LEU A 32 5.21 -6.32 -1.69
C LEU A 32 3.98 -5.43 -1.61
N LYS A 33 3.57 -4.81 -2.73
CA LYS A 33 2.46 -3.87 -2.78
C LYS A 33 1.85 -3.78 -4.18
N SER A 34 0.53 -3.60 -4.27
CA SER A 34 -0.15 -3.18 -5.49
C SER A 34 -0.53 -1.70 -5.38
N LEU A 35 -0.19 -0.91 -6.40
CA LEU A 35 -0.40 0.53 -6.46
C LEU A 35 -1.02 0.88 -7.82
N GLY A 36 -2.34 1.11 -7.85
CA GLY A 36 -3.04 1.33 -9.13
C GLY A 36 -2.84 0.14 -10.07
N ASN A 37 -2.23 0.40 -11.23
CA ASN A 37 -1.97 -0.60 -12.26
C ASN A 37 -0.57 -1.25 -12.18
N ILE A 38 0.20 -0.96 -11.14
CA ILE A 38 1.56 -1.50 -10.96
C ILE A 38 1.66 -2.36 -9.70
N GLU A 39 2.61 -3.28 -9.70
CA GLU A 39 3.01 -4.08 -8.54
C GLU A 39 4.46 -3.76 -8.17
N ILE A 40 4.72 -3.58 -6.89
CA ILE A 40 6.07 -3.54 -6.33
C ILE A 40 6.38 -4.96 -5.85
N ARG A 41 7.50 -5.52 -6.31
CA ARG A 41 7.87 -6.92 -6.08
C ARG A 41 9.31 -7.04 -5.62
N GLU A 42 9.52 -7.89 -4.62
CA GLU A 42 10.83 -8.32 -4.16
C GLU A 42 11.22 -9.58 -4.92
N PHE A 43 12.19 -9.48 -5.80
CA PHE A 43 12.78 -10.62 -6.50
C PHE A 43 13.83 -11.25 -5.59
N LYS A 44 13.84 -12.58 -5.52
CA LYS A 44 14.83 -13.34 -4.75
C LYS A 44 16.20 -13.24 -5.43
N ASN A 45 17.23 -13.79 -4.80
CA ASN A 45 18.47 -14.07 -5.52
C ASN A 45 18.16 -15.00 -6.70
N LEU A 46 18.57 -14.60 -7.90
CA LEU A 46 18.32 -15.33 -9.12
C LEU A 46 19.62 -15.45 -9.92
N ILE A 47 19.86 -16.63 -10.45
CA ILE A 47 20.97 -16.87 -11.36
C ILE A 47 20.45 -16.72 -12.79
N TYR A 48 21.17 -15.96 -13.59
CA TYR A 48 20.88 -15.76 -14.99
C TYR A 48 21.99 -16.36 -15.84
N THR A 49 21.61 -16.91 -16.99
CA THR A 49 22.51 -17.02 -18.13
C THR A 49 22.04 -16.04 -19.19
N SER A 50 22.96 -15.31 -19.82
CA SER A 50 22.61 -14.28 -20.78
C SER A 50 23.53 -14.22 -21.98
N TYR A 51 23.03 -13.57 -23.02
CA TYR A 51 23.77 -13.21 -24.21
C TYR A 51 23.51 -11.74 -24.54
N THR A 52 24.58 -10.95 -24.62
CA THR A 52 24.52 -9.56 -25.09
C THR A 52 24.87 -9.55 -26.57
N PRO A 53 23.95 -9.14 -27.47
CA PRO A 53 24.23 -9.13 -28.90
C PRO A 53 25.28 -8.08 -29.25
N ILE A 54 26.10 -8.39 -30.25
CA ILE A 54 27.17 -7.50 -30.70
C ILE A 54 26.58 -6.31 -31.48
N ASN A 55 25.55 -6.56 -32.28
CA ASN A 55 24.85 -5.59 -33.12
C ASN A 55 23.38 -6.01 -33.36
N ASP A 56 22.62 -5.19 -34.09
CA ASP A 56 21.19 -5.45 -34.34
C ASP A 56 20.92 -6.71 -35.16
N ALA A 57 21.83 -7.09 -36.08
CA ALA A 57 21.68 -8.32 -36.86
C ALA A 57 21.84 -9.56 -35.97
N ASP A 58 22.76 -9.49 -35.00
CA ASP A 58 23.05 -10.54 -34.04
C ASP A 58 21.96 -10.71 -32.96
N ARG A 59 21.12 -9.68 -32.75
CA ARG A 59 19.97 -9.76 -31.83
C ARG A 59 19.04 -10.94 -32.13
N ASN A 60 18.92 -11.33 -33.41
CA ASN A 60 18.09 -12.48 -33.82
C ASN A 60 18.68 -13.81 -33.34
N ASN A 61 19.99 -13.86 -33.06
CA ASN A 61 20.67 -15.05 -32.56
C ASN A 61 20.64 -15.15 -31.03
N SER A 62 20.29 -14.08 -30.30
CA SER A 62 20.33 -14.08 -28.82
C SER A 62 19.54 -15.23 -28.22
N PHE A 63 18.33 -15.50 -28.73
CA PHE A 63 17.54 -16.64 -28.26
C PHE A 63 18.25 -17.96 -28.51
N ARG A 64 18.76 -18.18 -29.74
CA ARG A 64 19.46 -19.42 -30.10
C ARG A 64 20.69 -19.64 -29.23
N ASN A 65 21.48 -18.61 -28.98
CA ASN A 65 22.71 -18.68 -28.20
C ASN A 65 22.43 -19.08 -26.74
N VAL A 66 21.40 -18.50 -26.12
CA VAL A 66 21.01 -18.87 -24.76
C VAL A 66 20.30 -20.23 -24.73
N ALA A 67 19.47 -20.51 -25.74
CA ALA A 67 18.70 -21.75 -25.84
C ALA A 67 19.59 -22.97 -26.05
N SER A 68 20.70 -22.86 -26.81
CA SER A 68 21.56 -24.01 -27.06
C SER A 68 22.20 -24.55 -25.78
N TYR A 69 22.58 -23.64 -24.86
CA TYR A 69 23.11 -23.99 -23.55
C TYR A 69 22.13 -24.81 -22.70
N ILE A 70 20.87 -24.36 -22.62
CA ILE A 70 19.83 -25.07 -21.87
C ILE A 70 19.41 -26.38 -22.54
N PHE A 71 19.63 -26.54 -23.85
CA PHE A 71 19.36 -27.78 -24.59
C PHE A 71 20.58 -28.70 -24.69
N GLY A 72 21.55 -28.56 -23.78
CA GLY A 72 22.64 -29.53 -23.66
C GLY A 72 23.97 -29.11 -24.28
N GLU A 73 24.13 -27.89 -24.82
CA GLU A 73 25.45 -27.37 -25.22
C GLU A 73 26.24 -26.83 -24.01
N ASN A 74 26.44 -27.70 -23.03
CA ASN A 74 27.20 -27.47 -21.82
C ASN A 74 28.13 -28.65 -21.51
N THR A 75 29.04 -28.47 -20.56
CA THR A 75 30.07 -29.47 -20.22
C THR A 75 29.52 -30.85 -19.87
N ASN A 76 28.28 -30.91 -19.39
CA ASN A 76 27.67 -32.14 -18.91
C ASN A 76 26.71 -32.76 -19.94
N LYS A 77 26.49 -32.09 -21.09
CA LYS A 77 25.43 -32.44 -22.06
C LYS A 77 24.04 -32.56 -21.43
N GLU A 78 23.79 -31.79 -20.36
CA GLU A 78 22.56 -31.86 -19.58
C GLU A 78 21.51 -30.89 -20.15
N GLU A 79 20.26 -31.34 -20.27
CA GLU A 79 19.13 -30.45 -20.54
C GLU A 79 18.70 -29.73 -19.25
N ILE A 80 18.67 -28.39 -19.32
CA ILE A 80 18.25 -27.50 -18.24
C ILE A 80 16.80 -27.08 -18.50
N ALA A 81 15.95 -27.22 -17.48
CA ALA A 81 14.55 -26.82 -17.60
C ALA A 81 14.41 -25.32 -17.94
N MET A 82 13.63 -25.01 -18.97
CA MET A 82 13.25 -23.64 -19.29
C MET A 82 12.41 -23.03 -18.16
N THR A 83 12.76 -21.82 -17.75
CA THR A 83 11.99 -21.02 -16.80
C THR A 83 11.22 -19.93 -17.54
N SER A 84 10.26 -19.32 -16.86
CA SER A 84 9.56 -18.13 -17.36
C SER A 84 9.56 -17.07 -16.25
N PRO A 85 9.77 -15.80 -16.57
CA PRO A 85 9.89 -15.21 -17.92
C PRO A 85 11.29 -15.27 -18.54
N VAL A 86 11.37 -15.04 -19.86
CA VAL A 86 12.61 -14.59 -20.52
C VAL A 86 12.76 -13.09 -20.31
N VAL A 87 13.96 -12.65 -19.91
CA VAL A 87 14.26 -11.25 -19.59
C VAL A 87 15.02 -10.60 -20.74
N ILE A 88 14.62 -9.39 -21.12
CA ILE A 88 15.34 -8.56 -22.08
C ILE A 88 15.70 -7.24 -21.41
N LYS A 89 17.00 -6.99 -21.21
CA LYS A 89 17.52 -5.76 -20.59
C LYS A 89 17.61 -4.66 -21.64
N LEU A 90 16.64 -3.73 -21.63
CA LEU A 90 16.48 -2.71 -22.68
C LEU A 90 17.61 -1.67 -22.67
N HIS A 91 18.23 -1.46 -21.51
CA HIS A 91 19.34 -0.53 -21.33
C HIS A 91 20.70 -1.10 -21.78
N ASN A 92 20.85 -2.43 -21.85
CA ASN A 92 22.11 -3.10 -22.17
C ASN A 92 22.05 -3.79 -23.54
N LYS A 93 21.85 -3.01 -24.61
CA LYS A 93 21.79 -3.51 -26.00
C LYS A 93 20.79 -4.65 -26.22
N ASN A 94 19.69 -4.72 -25.46
CA ASN A 94 18.75 -5.85 -25.49
C ASN A 94 19.40 -7.20 -25.14
N GLU A 95 20.30 -7.23 -24.16
CA GLU A 95 20.78 -8.48 -23.56
C GLU A 95 19.58 -9.36 -23.21
N MET A 96 19.63 -10.61 -23.69
CA MET A 96 18.61 -11.61 -23.41
C MET A 96 19.12 -12.54 -22.33
N ALA A 97 18.33 -12.74 -21.29
CA ALA A 97 18.69 -13.55 -20.14
C ALA A 97 17.58 -14.55 -19.79
N PHE A 98 18.00 -15.75 -19.41
CA PHE A 98 17.14 -16.83 -18.92
C PHE A 98 17.45 -17.05 -17.44
N ILE A 99 16.41 -17.20 -16.64
CA ILE A 99 16.55 -17.52 -15.22
C ILE A 99 16.89 -19.00 -15.09
N MET A 100 17.90 -19.35 -14.29
CA MET A 100 18.26 -20.74 -14.04
C MET A 100 17.30 -21.38 -13.03
N PRO A 101 16.95 -22.68 -13.18
CA PRO A 101 16.15 -23.40 -12.19
C PRO A 101 16.79 -23.39 -10.81
N LYS A 102 15.95 -23.34 -9.76
CA LYS A 102 16.40 -23.24 -8.35
C LYS A 102 17.31 -24.37 -7.85
N LYS A 103 17.31 -25.52 -8.54
CA LYS A 103 18.20 -26.64 -8.21
C LYS A 103 19.69 -26.30 -8.47
N TYR A 104 19.97 -25.27 -9.27
CA TYR A 104 21.33 -24.86 -9.58
C TYR A 104 21.80 -23.68 -8.72
N ASN A 105 23.10 -23.69 -8.44
CA ASN A 105 23.88 -22.60 -7.88
C ASN A 105 25.14 -22.41 -8.75
N LEU A 106 25.96 -21.38 -8.48
CA LEU A 106 27.14 -21.08 -9.30
C LEU A 106 28.21 -22.19 -9.27
N GLU A 107 28.18 -23.09 -8.29
CA GLU A 107 29.16 -24.17 -8.13
C GLU A 107 28.77 -25.44 -8.91
N ASN A 108 27.46 -25.75 -8.96
CA ASN A 108 26.95 -27.00 -9.56
C ASN A 108 26.39 -26.82 -10.98
N LEU A 109 26.26 -25.59 -11.46
CA LEU A 109 25.74 -25.29 -12.79
C LEU A 109 26.73 -25.78 -13.87
N PRO A 110 26.28 -26.54 -14.89
CA PRO A 110 27.16 -26.97 -15.98
C PRO A 110 27.65 -25.75 -16.78
N LYS A 111 28.92 -25.76 -17.19
CA LYS A 111 29.51 -24.60 -17.87
C LYS A 111 29.08 -24.58 -19.34
N PRO A 112 28.76 -23.40 -19.90
CA PRO A 112 28.40 -23.29 -21.31
C PRO A 112 29.62 -23.56 -22.19
N ASN A 113 29.42 -24.28 -23.30
CA ASN A 113 30.46 -24.43 -24.31
C ASN A 113 30.70 -23.12 -25.07
N ASN A 114 29.62 -22.33 -25.24
CA ASN A 114 29.69 -21.00 -25.82
C ASN A 114 30.25 -19.99 -24.81
N LYS A 115 31.51 -19.58 -25.02
CA LYS A 115 32.21 -18.60 -24.16
C LYS A 115 31.63 -17.18 -24.20
N ALA A 116 30.74 -16.89 -25.15
CA ALA A 116 30.06 -15.59 -25.23
C ALA A 116 28.83 -15.50 -24.30
N LEU A 117 28.45 -16.61 -23.64
CA LEU A 117 27.41 -16.58 -22.62
C LEU A 117 27.97 -16.09 -21.28
N ASN A 118 27.21 -15.24 -20.63
CA ASN A 118 27.50 -14.75 -19.28
C ASN A 118 26.59 -15.45 -18.29
N ILE A 119 27.16 -15.94 -17.18
CA ILE A 119 26.40 -16.47 -16.05
C ILE A 119 26.69 -15.60 -14.83
N TYR A 120 25.64 -15.14 -14.16
CA TYR A 120 25.78 -14.30 -12.99
C TYR A 120 24.61 -14.47 -12.03
N GLU A 121 24.86 -14.19 -10.76
CA GLU A 121 23.82 -14.05 -9.75
C GLU A 121 23.42 -12.58 -9.62
N GLU A 122 22.13 -12.28 -9.80
CA GLU A 122 21.55 -11.00 -9.41
C GLU A 122 21.02 -11.14 -7.99
N LYS A 123 21.58 -10.36 -7.06
CA LYS A 123 21.13 -10.33 -5.66
C LYS A 123 19.68 -9.85 -5.58
N SER A 124 19.01 -10.28 -4.51
CA SER A 124 17.65 -9.84 -4.16
C SER A 124 17.49 -8.34 -4.33
N ASN A 125 16.48 -7.94 -5.11
CA ASN A 125 16.21 -6.54 -5.40
C ASN A 125 14.70 -6.29 -5.50
N VAL A 126 14.31 -5.01 -5.42
CA VAL A 126 12.91 -4.62 -5.56
C VAL A 126 12.71 -3.98 -6.92
N LYS A 127 11.73 -4.51 -7.67
CA LYS A 127 11.35 -3.96 -8.97
C LYS A 127 9.88 -3.56 -8.96
N ALA A 128 9.57 -2.45 -9.59
CA ALA A 128 8.19 -2.09 -9.93
C ALA A 128 7.84 -2.69 -11.29
N CYS A 129 6.60 -3.17 -11.42
CA CYS A 129 6.15 -3.96 -12.55
C CYS A 129 4.81 -3.45 -13.07
N ILE A 130 4.70 -3.26 -14.39
CA ILE A 130 3.42 -3.05 -15.08
C ILE A 130 3.15 -4.22 -16.04
N LYS A 131 1.94 -4.78 -15.98
CA LYS A 131 1.50 -5.89 -16.83
C LYS A 131 0.76 -5.37 -18.06
N TYR A 132 0.96 -6.01 -19.21
CA TYR A 132 0.20 -5.72 -20.42
C TYR A 132 0.13 -6.92 -21.36
N SER A 133 -0.81 -6.86 -22.32
CA SER A 133 -1.09 -7.97 -23.23
C SER A 133 -0.68 -7.71 -24.69
N GLY A 134 -0.66 -8.79 -25.47
CA GLY A 134 -0.32 -8.79 -26.90
C GLY A 134 1.18 -8.96 -27.15
N TYR A 135 1.62 -8.73 -28.39
CA TYR A 135 3.05 -8.73 -28.73
C TYR A 135 3.74 -7.45 -28.28
N SER A 136 4.96 -7.56 -27.77
CA SER A 136 5.83 -6.41 -27.47
C SER A 136 6.51 -5.90 -28.73
N ASN A 137 6.73 -4.59 -28.78
CA ASN A 137 7.57 -3.91 -29.76
C ASN A 137 8.01 -2.57 -29.16
N ASN A 138 8.95 -1.90 -29.83
CA ASN A 138 9.52 -0.63 -29.35
C ASN A 138 8.47 0.44 -28.99
N SER A 139 7.34 0.50 -29.73
CA SER A 139 6.28 1.49 -29.47
C SER A 139 5.51 1.16 -28.19
N LYS A 140 5.10 -0.10 -28.02
CA LYS A 140 4.41 -0.57 -26.82
C LYS A 140 5.31 -0.52 -25.59
N GLU A 141 6.58 -0.90 -25.73
CA GLU A 141 7.56 -0.81 -24.64
C GLU A 141 7.67 0.64 -24.13
N LYS A 142 7.83 1.61 -25.04
CA LYS A 142 7.85 3.04 -24.69
C LYS A 142 6.56 3.50 -24.01
N GLU A 143 5.41 3.05 -24.50
CA GLU A 143 4.11 3.36 -23.90
C GLU A 143 4.02 2.85 -22.46
N GLN A 144 4.36 1.57 -22.23
CA GLN A 144 4.28 0.95 -20.90
C GLN A 144 5.34 1.49 -19.94
N ILE A 145 6.55 1.79 -20.42
CA ILE A 145 7.58 2.50 -19.64
C ILE A 145 7.05 3.87 -19.18
N THR A 146 6.40 4.61 -20.07
CA THR A 146 5.82 5.93 -19.73
C THR A 146 4.72 5.80 -18.68
N LYS A 147 3.83 4.81 -18.83
CA LYS A 147 2.79 4.50 -17.83
C LYS A 147 3.40 4.13 -16.47
N LEU A 148 4.41 3.27 -16.45
CA LEU A 148 5.11 2.87 -15.23
C LEU A 148 5.79 4.07 -14.56
N LYS A 149 6.50 4.92 -15.31
CA LYS A 149 7.11 6.15 -14.78
C LYS A 149 6.09 7.10 -14.17
N ASN A 150 4.93 7.26 -14.79
CA ASN A 150 3.87 8.12 -14.27
C ASN A 150 3.31 7.62 -12.94
N GLU A 151 3.06 6.31 -12.81
CA GLU A 151 2.63 5.71 -11.54
C GLU A 151 3.72 5.85 -10.46
N LEU A 152 4.98 5.57 -10.78
CA LEU A 152 6.09 5.74 -9.84
C LEU A 152 6.20 7.19 -9.35
N LYS A 153 6.06 8.17 -10.24
CA LYS A 153 6.05 9.60 -9.89
C LYS A 153 4.88 9.95 -8.97
N LYS A 154 3.67 9.45 -9.24
CA LYS A 154 2.47 9.66 -8.42
C LYS A 154 2.68 9.19 -6.97
N TYR A 155 3.36 8.06 -6.79
CA TYR A 155 3.66 7.50 -5.46
C TYR A 155 5.04 7.92 -4.91
N LYS A 156 5.74 8.87 -5.56
CA LYS A 156 7.06 9.36 -5.15
C LYS A 156 8.12 8.25 -5.01
N ILE A 157 8.04 7.20 -5.81
CA ILE A 157 8.99 6.07 -5.81
C ILE A 157 10.13 6.39 -6.76
N LYS A 158 11.37 6.34 -6.27
CA LYS A 158 12.57 6.52 -7.08
C LYS A 158 12.94 5.23 -7.79
N HIS A 159 13.52 5.35 -8.99
CA HIS A 159 13.91 4.21 -9.80
C HIS A 159 15.24 4.46 -10.50
N GLN A 160 15.96 3.37 -10.78
CA GLN A 160 17.13 3.37 -11.65
C GLN A 160 16.59 3.28 -13.09
N ASN A 161 17.15 3.96 -14.08
CA ASN A 161 16.54 3.99 -15.44
C ASN A 161 16.80 2.70 -16.25
N ASP A 162 16.77 1.54 -15.60
CA ASP A 162 17.24 0.23 -16.07
C ASP A 162 16.10 -0.70 -16.51
N PHE A 163 15.19 -0.21 -17.35
CA PHE A 163 13.99 -0.98 -17.71
C PHE A 163 14.30 -2.33 -18.38
N GLU A 164 13.49 -3.33 -18.04
CA GLU A 164 13.53 -4.68 -18.57
C GLU A 164 12.15 -5.11 -19.08
N LEU A 165 12.15 -5.94 -20.12
CA LEU A 165 10.96 -6.60 -20.64
C LEU A 165 10.97 -8.07 -20.20
N LEU A 166 9.88 -8.50 -19.55
CA LEU A 166 9.64 -9.90 -19.18
C LEU A 166 8.63 -10.53 -20.13
N VAL A 167 9.04 -11.59 -20.83
CA VAL A 167 8.21 -12.31 -21.81
C VAL A 167 7.89 -13.70 -21.28
N TYR A 168 6.60 -13.97 -21.03
CA TYR A 168 6.13 -15.21 -20.39
C TYR A 168 5.64 -16.27 -21.38
N ASN A 169 5.39 -15.90 -22.63
CA ASN A 169 4.74 -16.79 -23.58
C ASN A 169 5.57 -16.98 -24.84
N SER A 170 5.58 -18.22 -25.34
CA SER A 170 6.21 -18.58 -26.60
C SER A 170 5.71 -17.69 -27.75
N PRO A 171 6.51 -17.43 -28.79
CA PRO A 171 6.13 -16.55 -29.91
C PRO A 171 4.81 -16.91 -30.60
N TRP A 172 4.41 -18.18 -30.53
CA TRP A 172 3.23 -18.74 -31.21
C TRP A 172 1.91 -18.52 -30.47
N LYS A 173 1.92 -18.13 -29.18
CA LYS A 173 0.69 -17.85 -28.44
C LYS A 173 0.07 -16.54 -28.93
N LEU A 174 -1.08 -16.58 -29.60
CA LEU A 174 -1.67 -15.38 -30.22
C LEU A 174 -2.58 -14.57 -29.26
N ILE A 175 -3.31 -15.24 -28.36
CA ILE A 175 -4.33 -14.62 -27.49
C ILE A 175 -3.91 -14.71 -26.02
N ASN A 176 -4.29 -13.73 -25.20
CA ASN A 176 -3.98 -13.67 -23.76
C ASN A 176 -2.47 -13.83 -23.47
N ARG A 177 -1.65 -13.16 -24.29
CA ARG A 177 -0.21 -13.03 -24.04
C ARG A 177 0.01 -12.13 -22.83
N ARG A 178 0.95 -12.51 -21.96
CA ARG A 178 1.42 -11.72 -20.81
C ARG A 178 2.84 -11.24 -21.08
N ASN A 179 3.04 -9.94 -20.99
CA ASN A 179 4.36 -9.34 -20.85
C ASN A 179 4.34 -8.35 -19.70
N GLU A 180 5.53 -8.01 -19.21
CA GLU A 180 5.69 -7.01 -18.17
C GLU A 180 6.86 -6.10 -18.51
N ILE A 181 6.72 -4.81 -18.18
CA ILE A 181 7.87 -3.92 -18.05
C ILE A 181 8.19 -3.81 -16.57
N VAL A 182 9.45 -4.02 -16.22
CA VAL A 182 9.95 -3.87 -14.86
C VAL A 182 11.10 -2.88 -14.79
N VAL A 183 11.31 -2.30 -13.61
CA VAL A 183 12.42 -1.38 -13.33
C VAL A 183 12.84 -1.48 -11.88
N SER A 184 14.14 -1.41 -11.60
CA SER A 184 14.66 -1.44 -10.25
C SER A 184 14.26 -0.16 -9.51
N VAL A 185 13.75 -0.31 -8.29
CA VAL A 185 13.26 0.81 -7.48
C VAL A 185 13.97 0.86 -6.14
N GLU A 186 14.23 2.08 -5.67
CA GLU A 186 14.51 2.32 -4.26
C GLU A 186 13.18 2.27 -3.52
N TYR A 187 12.76 1.05 -3.26
CA TYR A 187 11.62 0.79 -2.42
C TYR A 187 12.16 0.18 -1.15
N ASN A 188 12.41 1.06 -0.18
CA ASN A 188 12.55 0.59 1.17
C ASN A 188 11.24 -0.11 1.48
N ASN A 189 11.30 -1.43 1.62
CA ASN A 189 10.44 -2.12 2.54
C ASN A 189 10.84 -1.59 3.93
N GLN A 190 10.60 -0.28 4.21
CA GLN A 190 9.86 0.01 5.43
C GLN A 190 8.81 -1.06 5.38
N LYS A 191 8.83 -1.98 6.34
CA LYS A 191 7.62 -2.73 6.66
C LYS A 191 6.52 -1.74 6.30
N THR A 192 5.71 -2.06 5.31
CA THR A 192 4.33 -1.73 5.53
C THR A 192 4.11 -2.51 6.82
N THR A 193 4.32 -1.82 7.96
CA THR A 193 3.33 -1.80 8.99
C THR A 193 2.08 -1.83 8.14
N GLN A 194 1.52 -3.04 7.99
CA GLN A 194 0.12 -3.18 8.25
C GLN A 194 -0.14 -2.13 9.29
N MET A 195 -0.65 -0.97 8.84
CA MET A 195 -0.75 0.20 9.69
C MET A 195 -1.36 -0.40 10.93
N ASP A 196 -0.63 -0.37 12.05
CA ASP A 196 -1.08 -1.06 13.25
C ASP A 196 -2.17 -0.14 13.79
N LEU A 197 -3.30 -0.19 13.08
CA LEU A 197 -4.40 0.70 13.21
C LEU A 197 -5.16 0.17 14.40
N ASP A 198 -5.25 1.00 15.42
CA ASP A 198 -6.32 0.87 16.37
C ASP A 198 -7.36 1.95 16.09
N THR A 199 -8.50 1.74 16.72
CA THR A 199 -9.61 2.67 16.70
C THR A 199 -9.95 3.03 18.13
N ILE A 200 -10.27 4.30 18.36
CA ILE A 200 -10.80 4.80 19.63
C ILE A 200 -12.02 5.68 19.34
N PHE A 201 -12.98 5.68 20.26
CA PHE A 201 -14.22 6.43 20.10
C PHE A 201 -14.34 7.53 21.15
N PHE A 202 -14.34 8.79 20.70
CA PHE A 202 -14.40 9.96 21.57
C PHE A 202 -15.65 10.81 21.32
N GLY A 203 -16.41 11.06 22.39
CA GLY A 203 -17.45 12.09 22.42
C GLY A 203 -17.06 13.19 23.40
N GLY A 204 -17.12 14.46 22.96
CA GLY A 204 -16.62 15.60 23.75
C GLY A 204 -17.43 16.88 23.56
N GLY A 205 -18.67 16.76 23.09
CA GLY A 205 -19.49 17.87 22.61
C GLY A 205 -19.90 17.67 21.15
N CYS A 206 -20.10 18.76 20.41
CA CYS A 206 -20.36 18.68 18.97
C CYS A 206 -19.25 17.92 18.24
N PHE A 207 -19.61 16.85 17.52
CA PHE A 207 -18.63 16.00 16.82
C PHE A 207 -17.84 16.75 15.73
N TRP A 208 -18.34 17.85 15.17
CA TRP A 208 -17.61 18.67 14.21
C TRP A 208 -16.38 19.33 14.83
N CYS A 209 -16.46 19.64 16.13
CA CYS A 209 -15.30 20.12 16.88
C CYS A 209 -14.28 19.01 17.09
N VAL A 210 -14.73 17.81 17.45
CA VAL A 210 -13.87 16.66 17.75
C VAL A 210 -13.18 16.18 16.48
N GLU A 211 -13.95 15.97 15.41
CA GLU A 211 -13.48 15.62 14.07
C GLU A 211 -12.36 16.55 13.62
N ALA A 212 -12.64 17.86 13.57
CA ALA A 212 -11.69 18.85 13.08
C ALA A 212 -10.41 18.99 13.93
N ILE A 213 -10.45 18.55 15.20
CA ILE A 213 -9.25 18.48 16.04
C ILE A 213 -8.43 17.26 15.66
N PHE A 214 -9.03 16.07 15.54
CA PHE A 214 -8.27 14.84 15.30
C PHE A 214 -7.82 14.66 13.84
N GLU A 215 -8.49 15.27 12.86
CA GLU A 215 -8.14 15.16 11.43
C GLU A 215 -6.69 15.57 11.08
N ASP A 216 -6.12 16.53 11.81
CA ASP A 216 -4.78 17.06 11.56
C ASP A 216 -3.71 16.52 12.55
N VAL A 217 -4.08 15.56 13.40
CA VAL A 217 -3.16 14.94 14.36
C VAL A 217 -2.20 13.98 13.64
N ILE A 218 -0.92 14.03 14.01
CA ILE A 218 0.12 13.11 13.51
C ILE A 218 -0.22 11.68 13.95
N GLY A 219 -0.15 10.71 13.03
CA GLY A 219 -0.53 9.32 13.31
C GLY A 219 -2.03 9.01 13.22
N VAL A 220 -2.92 10.01 13.18
CA VAL A 220 -4.35 9.79 12.88
C VAL A 220 -4.53 9.63 11.36
N THR A 221 -5.25 8.58 10.98
CA THR A 221 -5.45 8.17 9.58
C THR A 221 -6.85 8.41 9.05
N ASN A 222 -7.86 8.27 9.92
CA ASN A 222 -9.25 8.57 9.59
C ASN A 222 -10.00 9.06 10.83
N VAL A 223 -10.98 9.94 10.64
CA VAL A 223 -11.92 10.35 11.67
C VAL A 223 -13.32 10.37 11.05
N THR A 224 -14.25 9.62 11.64
CA THR A 224 -15.64 9.55 11.17
C THR A 224 -16.57 10.01 12.27
N SER A 225 -17.46 10.94 11.97
CA SER A 225 -18.49 11.45 12.89
C SER A 225 -19.70 10.51 12.94
N GLY A 226 -20.26 10.27 14.12
CA GLY A 226 -21.39 9.37 14.28
C GLY A 226 -22.02 9.37 15.66
N TYR A 227 -22.83 8.35 15.92
CA TYR A 227 -23.63 8.19 17.12
C TYR A 227 -23.33 6.88 17.82
N SER A 228 -23.05 6.92 19.12
CA SER A 228 -22.80 5.71 19.92
C SER A 228 -23.12 5.91 21.41
N GLY A 229 -23.02 4.85 22.22
CA GLY A 229 -23.28 4.87 23.66
C GLY A 229 -24.76 5.02 24.08
N GLY A 230 -25.69 4.87 23.14
CA GLY A 230 -27.14 4.83 23.37
C GLY A 230 -27.73 3.44 23.06
N ILE A 231 -29.06 3.34 23.06
CA ILE A 231 -29.77 2.05 22.92
C ILE A 231 -30.54 1.90 21.60
N MET A 232 -30.72 2.99 20.86
CA MET A 232 -31.56 3.00 19.66
C MET A 232 -30.78 2.53 18.44
N LYS A 233 -31.34 1.60 17.67
CA LYS A 233 -30.71 1.13 16.42
C LYS A 233 -30.95 2.13 15.28
N ASN A 234 -29.93 2.37 14.48
CA ASN A 234 -29.94 3.25 13.29
C ASN A 234 -30.54 4.65 13.58
N PRO A 235 -30.01 5.39 14.58
CA PRO A 235 -30.55 6.69 14.94
C PRO A 235 -30.26 7.73 13.85
N LYS A 236 -31.21 8.64 13.60
CA LYS A 236 -31.02 9.81 12.73
C LYS A 236 -30.61 11.02 13.53
N TYR A 237 -29.94 11.99 12.90
CA TYR A 237 -29.52 13.21 13.59
C TYR A 237 -30.65 13.91 14.35
N LYS A 238 -31.84 14.01 13.76
CA LYS A 238 -33.02 14.64 14.38
C LYS A 238 -33.48 13.94 15.67
N GLU A 239 -33.25 12.65 15.80
CA GLU A 239 -33.64 11.87 16.98
C GLU A 239 -32.60 12.02 18.08
N VAL A 240 -31.31 12.01 17.69
CA VAL A 240 -30.18 12.22 18.60
C VAL A 240 -30.18 13.63 19.17
N SER A 241 -30.31 14.66 18.32
CA SER A 241 -30.32 16.07 18.72
C SER A 241 -31.50 16.44 19.62
N ARG A 242 -32.59 15.66 19.60
CA ARG A 242 -33.73 15.76 20.53
C ARG A 242 -33.52 15.01 21.85
N GLY A 243 -32.40 14.30 22.01
CA GLY A 243 -32.08 13.51 23.19
C GLY A 243 -32.91 12.23 23.35
N MET A 244 -33.60 11.76 22.30
CA MET A 244 -34.54 10.63 22.38
C MET A 244 -33.85 9.26 22.39
N THR A 245 -32.59 9.20 21.94
CA THR A 245 -31.90 7.93 21.63
C THR A 245 -30.89 7.51 22.70
N ASN A 246 -30.56 8.42 23.61
CA ASN A 246 -29.46 8.33 24.59
C ASN A 246 -28.05 8.16 23.97
N HIS A 247 -27.92 8.27 22.64
CA HIS A 247 -26.62 8.33 21.98
C HIS A 247 -25.89 9.63 22.30
N ALA A 248 -24.56 9.58 22.31
CA ALA A 248 -23.68 10.73 22.20
C ALA A 248 -23.30 10.96 20.74
N GLU A 249 -23.01 12.20 20.39
CA GLU A 249 -22.15 12.53 19.25
C GLU A 249 -20.73 12.08 19.56
N VAL A 250 -20.19 11.21 18.70
CA VAL A 250 -18.90 10.52 18.90
C VAL A 250 -18.15 10.52 17.58
N CYS A 251 -16.83 10.64 17.64
CA CYS A 251 -15.94 10.37 16.52
C CYS A 251 -15.27 9.02 16.68
N GLU A 252 -15.35 8.18 15.65
CA GLU A 252 -14.46 7.03 15.45
C GLU A 252 -13.12 7.55 14.92
N ILE A 253 -12.02 7.28 15.64
CA ILE A 253 -10.68 7.77 15.29
C ILE A 253 -9.78 6.58 15.03
N SER A 254 -9.40 6.38 13.78
CA SER A 254 -8.44 5.36 13.35
C SER A 254 -7.02 5.93 13.35
N TYR A 255 -6.08 5.28 14.04
CA TYR A 255 -4.72 5.81 14.21
C TYR A 255 -3.65 4.73 14.15
N ASN A 256 -2.47 5.08 13.62
CA ASN A 256 -1.30 4.21 13.58
C ASN A 256 -0.60 4.22 14.95
N LYS A 257 -0.68 3.08 15.67
CA LYS A 257 -0.02 2.86 16.98
C LYS A 257 1.49 3.10 16.97
N ASN A 258 2.13 3.02 15.81
CA ASN A 258 3.56 3.28 15.67
C ASN A 258 3.91 4.77 15.57
N GLU A 259 2.93 5.63 15.29
CA GLU A 259 3.11 7.08 15.16
C GLU A 259 2.52 7.85 16.35
N ILE A 260 1.42 7.36 16.93
CA ILE A 260 0.77 7.99 18.07
C ILE A 260 0.25 6.96 19.06
N SER A 261 0.47 7.22 20.35
CA SER A 261 -0.01 6.37 21.45
C SER A 261 -1.45 6.72 21.85
N LEU A 262 -2.15 5.78 22.48
CA LEU A 262 -3.47 6.03 23.06
C LEU A 262 -3.42 7.15 24.11
N GLU A 263 -2.38 7.20 24.94
CA GLU A 263 -2.18 8.24 25.95
C GLU A 263 -2.02 9.63 25.32
N SER A 264 -1.37 9.74 24.16
CA SER A 264 -1.28 10.99 23.40
C SER A 264 -2.65 11.42 22.87
N LEU A 265 -3.45 10.48 22.35
CA LEU A 265 -4.83 10.76 21.92
C LEU A 265 -5.72 11.20 23.10
N LEU A 266 -5.56 10.58 24.27
CA LEU A 266 -6.25 10.97 25.49
C LEU A 266 -5.83 12.37 25.97
N GLU A 267 -4.54 12.72 25.90
CA GLU A 267 -4.06 14.07 26.20
C GLU A 267 -4.70 15.11 25.28
N ILE A 268 -4.76 14.84 23.98
CA ILE A 268 -5.42 15.69 23.00
C ILE A 268 -6.91 15.82 23.34
N PHE A 269 -7.61 14.70 23.58
CA PHE A 269 -9.03 14.68 23.92
C PHE A 269 -9.32 15.55 25.14
N PHE A 270 -8.68 15.28 26.29
CA PHE A 270 -8.95 15.99 27.55
C PHE A 270 -8.55 17.46 27.53
N LEU A 271 -7.56 17.85 26.72
CA LEU A 271 -7.14 19.25 26.64
C LEU A 271 -7.87 20.06 25.55
N SER A 272 -8.73 19.41 24.76
CA SER A 272 -9.46 20.00 23.63
C SER A 272 -10.92 20.33 23.91
N HIS A 273 -11.49 19.80 25.01
CA HIS A 273 -12.86 20.06 25.44
C HIS A 273 -12.89 20.25 26.96
N ASP A 274 -14.01 20.68 27.54
CA ASP A 274 -14.21 20.69 29.00
C ASP A 274 -14.78 19.32 29.44
N PRO A 275 -14.01 18.46 30.12
CA PRO A 275 -14.45 17.15 30.59
C PRO A 275 -15.17 17.23 31.95
N THR A 276 -15.38 18.43 32.52
CA THR A 276 -15.96 18.64 33.86
C THR A 276 -17.44 19.04 33.82
N THR A 277 -17.98 19.29 32.63
CA THR A 277 -19.38 19.69 32.44
C THR A 277 -20.25 18.49 32.06
N LEU A 278 -21.12 18.08 32.99
CA LEU A 278 -22.05 16.97 32.76
C LEU A 278 -23.06 17.31 31.66
N ASN A 279 -23.19 16.45 30.64
CA ASN A 279 -24.16 16.56 29.54
C ASN A 279 -24.15 17.93 28.83
N ARG A 280 -22.96 18.54 28.67
CA ARG A 280 -22.81 19.84 28.03
C ARG A 280 -21.39 20.03 27.53
N GLN A 281 -21.24 20.78 26.43
CA GLN A 281 -19.97 21.38 26.03
C GLN A 281 -20.16 22.83 25.60
N GLY A 282 -19.68 23.79 26.40
CA GLY A 282 -19.96 25.21 26.17
C GLY A 282 -21.47 25.48 26.15
N ASN A 283 -21.96 26.02 25.02
CA ASN A 283 -23.38 26.31 24.81
C ASN A 283 -24.18 25.13 24.24
N ASP A 284 -23.51 24.03 23.89
CA ASP A 284 -24.15 22.81 23.37
C ASP A 284 -24.61 21.96 24.55
N ILE A 285 -25.92 21.99 24.86
CA ILE A 285 -26.51 21.37 26.05
C ILE A 285 -27.33 20.13 25.66
N GLY A 286 -27.07 19.01 26.34
CA GLY A 286 -27.81 17.77 26.14
C GLY A 286 -26.95 16.54 26.39
N LYS A 287 -27.60 15.40 26.70
CA LYS A 287 -26.91 14.12 26.89
C LYS A 287 -26.11 13.70 25.66
N HIS A 288 -26.53 14.12 24.47
CA HIS A 288 -25.82 13.85 23.22
C HIS A 288 -24.48 14.59 23.09
N TYR A 289 -24.24 15.62 23.92
CA TYR A 289 -22.97 16.36 23.98
C TYR A 289 -22.09 15.98 25.20
N ARG A 290 -22.43 14.92 25.92
CA ARG A 290 -21.65 14.48 27.09
C ARG A 290 -20.24 14.03 26.68
N SER A 291 -19.29 14.18 27.61
CA SER A 291 -17.95 13.61 27.47
C SER A 291 -18.02 12.10 27.69
N ILE A 292 -17.57 11.32 26.70
CA ILE A 292 -17.60 9.85 26.73
C ILE A 292 -16.42 9.27 25.93
N ILE A 293 -15.87 8.16 26.43
CA ILE A 293 -14.88 7.32 25.74
C ILE A 293 -15.43 5.90 25.69
N LEU A 294 -15.46 5.30 24.49
CA LEU A 294 -15.88 3.90 24.33
C LEU A 294 -14.66 3.02 24.06
N TYR A 295 -14.41 2.07 24.95
CA TYR A 295 -13.25 1.17 24.86
C TYR A 295 -13.60 -0.15 24.18
N GLN A 296 -12.66 -0.72 23.43
CA GLN A 296 -12.85 -2.00 22.74
C GLN A 296 -12.19 -3.18 23.46
N SER A 297 -11.32 -2.92 24.44
CA SER A 297 -10.65 -3.96 25.24
C SER A 297 -10.44 -3.55 26.71
N GLU A 298 -10.25 -4.53 27.60
CA GLU A 298 -9.93 -4.26 29.01
C GLU A 298 -8.56 -3.58 29.19
N LEU A 299 -7.60 -3.83 28.28
CA LEU A 299 -6.31 -3.14 28.28
C LEU A 299 -6.50 -1.64 28.02
N GLU A 300 -7.28 -1.31 26.99
CA GLU A 300 -7.62 0.06 26.62
C GLU A 300 -8.36 0.77 27.74
N LYS A 301 -9.37 0.12 28.35
CA LYS A 301 -10.07 0.62 29.53
C LYS A 301 -9.11 0.94 30.67
N THR A 302 -8.21 0.01 31.01
CA THR A 302 -7.22 0.20 32.09
C THR A 302 -6.31 1.40 31.79
N THR A 303 -5.87 1.56 30.55
CA THR A 303 -5.06 2.70 30.10
C THR A 303 -5.85 4.02 30.23
N ILE A 304 -7.10 4.05 29.78
CA ILE A 304 -7.99 5.22 29.87
C ILE A 304 -8.21 5.61 31.34
N GLU A 305 -8.58 4.67 32.20
CA GLU A 305 -8.86 4.93 33.62
C GLU A 305 -7.60 5.43 34.35
N LYS A 306 -6.44 4.82 34.07
CA LYS A 306 -5.15 5.26 34.63
C LYS A 306 -4.81 6.68 34.18
N PHE A 307 -5.02 7.01 32.91
CA PHE A 307 -4.79 8.34 32.37
C PHE A 307 -5.74 9.37 33.00
N ILE A 308 -7.03 9.05 33.08
CA ILE A 308 -8.04 9.89 33.73
C ILE A 308 -7.65 10.17 35.17
N LYS A 309 -7.30 9.15 35.96
CA LYS A 309 -6.88 9.33 37.36
C LYS A 309 -5.71 10.30 37.50
N LYS A 310 -4.73 10.21 36.59
CA LYS A 310 -3.56 11.11 36.56
C LYS A 310 -3.98 12.55 36.22
N ILE A 311 -4.61 12.75 35.07
CA ILE A 311 -4.92 14.11 34.57
C ILE A 311 -6.01 14.81 35.41
N ASN A 312 -6.94 14.04 35.99
CA ASN A 312 -7.97 14.57 36.87
C ASN A 312 -7.38 15.19 38.13
N LYS A 313 -6.31 14.57 38.67
CA LYS A 313 -5.55 15.12 39.80
C LYS A 313 -4.69 16.32 39.38
N GLU A 314 -3.97 16.22 38.27
CA GLU A 314 -2.97 17.22 37.86
C GLU A 314 -3.58 18.51 37.31
N ILE A 315 -4.72 18.44 36.62
CA ILE A 315 -5.25 19.56 35.82
C ILE A 315 -6.70 19.93 36.21
N PHE A 316 -7.53 18.94 36.56
CA PHE A 316 -8.98 19.13 36.68
C PHE A 316 -9.51 19.08 38.12
N ASN A 317 -8.64 19.06 39.14
CA ASN A 317 -9.01 19.07 40.57
C ASN A 317 -10.10 18.04 40.93
N PHE A 318 -9.98 16.82 40.40
CA PHE A 318 -10.93 15.72 40.62
C PHE A 318 -12.36 15.95 40.09
N LYS A 319 -12.55 16.83 39.10
CA LYS A 319 -13.88 17.19 38.55
C LYS A 319 -14.25 16.52 37.22
N ILE A 320 -13.40 15.66 36.65
CA ILE A 320 -13.75 14.96 35.39
C ILE A 320 -15.01 14.11 35.58
N VAL A 321 -15.97 14.28 34.66
CA VAL A 321 -17.25 13.53 34.60
C VAL A 321 -17.36 12.67 33.34
N THR A 322 -16.28 12.50 32.59
CA THR A 322 -16.21 11.68 31.37
C THR A 322 -16.64 10.24 31.64
N GLU A 323 -17.59 9.74 30.86
CA GLU A 323 -18.00 8.34 30.91
C GLU A 323 -16.95 7.44 30.23
N VAL A 324 -16.61 6.30 30.84
CA VAL A 324 -15.80 5.23 30.22
C VAL A 324 -16.67 4.00 30.12
N LYS A 325 -17.04 3.60 28.90
CA LYS A 325 -18.01 2.52 28.64
C LYS A 325 -17.49 1.53 27.60
N PRO A 326 -17.91 0.25 27.65
CA PRO A 326 -17.57 -0.69 26.58
C PRO A 326 -18.19 -0.23 25.26
N PHE A 327 -17.44 -0.37 24.18
CA PHE A 327 -17.93 -0.20 22.82
C PHE A 327 -18.94 -1.31 22.49
N ASP A 328 -20.07 -0.92 21.89
CA ASP A 328 -21.11 -1.85 21.40
C ASP A 328 -21.29 -1.66 19.89
N LYS A 329 -21.80 -0.49 19.48
CA LYS A 329 -22.03 -0.17 18.07
C LYS A 329 -21.85 1.31 17.75
N PHE A 330 -21.29 1.57 16.58
CA PHE A 330 -21.19 2.88 15.97
C PHE A 330 -22.19 3.01 14.81
N TYR A 331 -22.82 4.17 14.69
CA TYR A 331 -23.68 4.52 13.57
C TYR A 331 -23.15 5.79 12.91
N ASP A 332 -22.70 5.69 11.67
CA ASP A 332 -22.22 6.84 10.91
C ASP A 332 -23.29 7.94 10.87
N ALA A 333 -22.86 9.17 11.13
CA ALA A 333 -23.70 10.33 10.87
C ALA A 333 -23.84 10.54 9.35
N GLU A 334 -24.91 11.23 8.96
CA GLU A 334 -25.18 11.53 7.56
C GLU A 334 -23.99 12.25 6.89
N GLU A 335 -23.77 12.02 5.59
CA GLU A 335 -22.62 12.55 4.83
C GLU A 335 -22.36 14.06 5.00
N TYR A 336 -23.43 14.85 5.15
CA TYR A 336 -23.31 16.30 5.33
C TYR A 336 -22.70 16.70 6.70
N HIS A 337 -22.61 15.78 7.66
CA HIS A 337 -21.91 15.97 8.92
C HIS A 337 -20.43 15.62 8.84
N GLN A 338 -19.98 14.86 7.84
CA GLN A 338 -18.60 14.42 7.72
C GLN A 338 -17.71 15.52 7.15
N ASN A 339 -16.50 15.69 7.69
CA ASN A 339 -15.55 16.75 7.31
C ASN A 339 -16.19 18.17 7.35
N TYR A 340 -17.17 18.40 8.23
CA TYR A 340 -18.02 19.59 8.17
C TYR A 340 -17.21 20.89 8.27
N TYR A 341 -16.24 20.94 9.19
CA TYR A 341 -15.39 22.12 9.36
C TYR A 341 -14.54 22.41 8.11
N LYS A 342 -13.95 21.38 7.49
CA LYS A 342 -13.15 21.52 6.27
C LYS A 342 -13.96 22.11 5.12
N GLN A 343 -15.21 21.65 4.99
CA GLN A 343 -16.11 22.07 3.91
C GLN A 343 -16.81 23.42 4.18
N ASN A 344 -16.96 23.82 5.45
CA ASN A 344 -17.79 24.96 5.85
C ASN A 344 -17.07 25.97 6.75
N LYS A 345 -15.78 26.25 6.52
CA LYS A 345 -14.96 27.12 7.39
C LYS A 345 -15.54 28.51 7.66
N THR A 346 -16.31 29.06 6.72
CA THR A 346 -16.93 30.40 6.84
C THR A 346 -18.26 30.42 7.60
N ALA A 347 -18.84 29.25 7.86
CA ALA A 347 -20.10 29.15 8.61
C ALA A 347 -19.96 29.78 10.00
N SER A 348 -21.05 30.41 10.48
CA SER A 348 -21.03 31.16 11.74
C SER A 348 -20.60 30.31 12.93
N TYR A 349 -21.09 29.06 13.01
CA TYR A 349 -20.67 28.12 14.05
C TYR A 349 -19.18 27.76 13.95
N CYS A 350 -18.67 27.51 12.73
CA CYS A 350 -17.25 27.23 12.51
C CYS A 350 -16.37 28.39 12.99
N ARG A 351 -16.71 29.63 12.61
CA ARG A 351 -15.93 30.82 13.00
C ARG A 351 -16.01 31.13 14.49
N ALA A 352 -17.19 30.99 15.10
CA ALA A 352 -17.41 31.38 16.50
C ALA A 352 -16.98 30.30 17.50
N VAL A 353 -17.07 29.01 17.14
CA VAL A 353 -16.89 27.88 18.07
C VAL A 353 -15.71 27.00 17.66
N ILE A 354 -15.67 26.50 16.42
CA ILE A 354 -14.69 25.48 16.01
C ILE A 354 -13.29 26.09 15.84
N SER A 355 -13.15 27.16 15.05
CA SER A 355 -11.85 27.78 14.76
C SER A 355 -11.09 28.23 16.03
N PRO A 356 -11.71 28.91 17.02
CA PRO A 356 -11.03 29.27 18.25
C PRO A 356 -10.54 28.06 19.05
N LYS A 357 -11.35 26.99 19.11
CA LYS A 357 -10.98 25.73 19.77
C LYS A 357 -9.77 25.08 19.11
N ILE A 358 -9.78 24.97 17.77
CA ILE A 358 -8.66 24.39 17.00
C ILE A 358 -7.38 25.21 17.19
N ILE A 359 -7.45 26.54 17.08
CA ILE A 359 -6.28 27.42 17.25
C ILE A 359 -5.69 27.25 18.65
N LYS A 360 -6.53 27.22 19.69
CA LYS A 360 -6.10 27.01 21.07
C LYS A 360 -5.46 25.63 21.26
N ALA A 361 -6.08 24.59 20.73
CA ALA A 361 -5.57 23.22 20.80
C ALA A 361 -4.20 23.11 20.10
N ARG A 362 -4.08 23.54 18.84
CA ARG A 362 -2.82 23.49 18.07
C ARG A 362 -1.70 24.31 18.71
N LYS A 363 -2.02 25.45 19.31
CA LYS A 363 -1.02 26.24 20.04
C LYS A 363 -0.51 25.50 21.28
N LYS A 364 -1.41 24.91 22.08
CA LYS A 364 -1.06 24.23 23.33
C LYS A 364 -0.40 22.86 23.11
N LEU A 365 -0.77 22.19 22.03
CA LEU A 365 -0.45 20.78 21.75
C LEU A 365 0.35 20.62 20.46
N SER A 366 1.10 21.65 20.04
CA SER A 366 1.75 21.73 18.73
C SER A 366 2.56 20.49 18.34
N LYS A 367 3.18 19.80 19.31
CA LYS A 367 3.89 18.53 19.12
C LYS A 367 3.07 17.41 18.46
N TYR A 368 1.75 17.48 18.51
CA TYR A 368 0.84 16.46 17.99
C TYR A 368 0.24 16.80 16.62
N PHE A 369 0.47 18.00 16.08
CA PHE A 369 -0.14 18.47 14.85
C PHE A 369 0.90 18.65 13.74
N LYS A 370 0.45 18.44 12.50
CA LYS A 370 1.25 18.61 11.28
C LYS A 370 1.62 20.06 10.98
#